data_AF-A0A7W1YYV0-F1
#
_entry.id   AF-A0A7W1YYV0-F1
#
_cell.length_a   1.000
_cell.length_b   1.000
_cell.length_c   1.000
_cell.angle_alpha   90.00
_cell.angle_beta   90.00
_cell.angle_gamma   90.00
#
_symmetry.space_group_name_H-M   'P 1'
#
loop_
_entity.id
_entity.type
_entity.pdbx_description
1 polymer ?
#
loop_
_entity_poly.entity_id
_entity_poly.type
_entity_poly.pdbx_seq_one_letter_code
_entity_poly.pdbx_strand_id
1 'polypeptide(L)'
;MKPPKAPPADSSQKILGLPPVRLASLLGQAVDSEAEGKYRHWDSLRYLPAPRGFSHEQWWGATKLVRQPSLKSFPLTDAAGQPFRYAVTEVIARLLHEIDLGAGGNIGMPDPIANPQTRSQYLMHSLFQEAVTSSQLEGAATTRAEAKEMLRSGRPPRTRGERMILNNYLTMQRIAEWKQSTLDESLIFEMHRMVTEGTLDQPDPQADFAAPTKKSRFRMQLAAKYFIRPRLRRNCRSALRDYVILRMAAYAM
;
A
#
# COMPACT_ATOMS: atom_id res chain seq x y z
N MET A 1 8.13 8.33 -9.92
CA MET A 1 6.72 8.50 -10.35
C MET A 1 6.24 9.89 -9.94
N LYS A 2 5.47 10.60 -10.79
CA LYS A 2 4.97 11.96 -10.48
C LYS A 2 3.89 11.88 -9.39
N PRO A 3 3.94 12.70 -8.32
CA PRO A 3 2.94 12.66 -7.26
C PRO A 3 1.55 12.97 -7.83
N PRO A 4 0.47 12.32 -7.33
CA PRO A 4 -0.88 12.62 -7.76
C PRO A 4 -1.17 14.10 -7.49
N LYS A 5 -1.73 14.81 -8.46
CA LYS A 5 -2.06 16.22 -8.28
C LYS A 5 -3.11 16.34 -7.18
N ALA A 6 -2.94 17.31 -6.27
CA ALA A 6 -3.95 17.60 -5.26
C ALA A 6 -5.18 18.27 -5.91
N PRO A 7 -6.40 18.01 -5.39
CA PRO A 7 -7.58 18.79 -5.75
C PRO A 7 -7.46 20.24 -5.25
N PRO A 8 -8.16 21.19 -5.89
CA PRO A 8 -8.35 22.53 -5.34
C PRO A 8 -8.95 22.47 -3.94
N ALA A 9 -8.41 23.26 -3.01
CA ALA A 9 -8.84 23.26 -1.61
C ALA A 9 -10.29 23.74 -1.43
N ASP A 10 -10.81 24.51 -2.38
CA ASP A 10 -12.12 25.16 -2.37
C ASP A 10 -13.20 24.38 -3.15
N SER A 11 -12.93 23.16 -3.62
CA SER A 11 -13.87 22.39 -4.46
C SER A 11 -15.25 22.20 -3.83
N SER A 12 -15.31 22.03 -2.50
CA SER A 12 -16.56 21.92 -1.76
C SER A 12 -17.31 23.26 -1.66
N GLN A 13 -16.60 24.38 -1.70
CA GLN A 13 -17.21 25.71 -1.69
C GLN A 13 -17.80 26.07 -3.06
N LYS A 14 -17.23 25.54 -4.16
CA LYS A 14 -17.73 25.76 -5.53
C LYS A 14 -19.15 25.24 -5.79
N ILE A 15 -19.66 24.34 -4.94
CA ILE A 15 -21.03 23.81 -5.07
C ILE A 15 -22.05 24.53 -4.17
N LEU A 16 -21.60 25.25 -3.13
CA LEU A 16 -22.49 25.92 -2.17
C LEU A 16 -23.27 27.09 -2.77
N GLY A 17 -22.80 27.67 -3.88
CA GLY A 17 -23.46 28.77 -4.59
C GLY A 17 -24.35 28.35 -5.76
N LEU A 18 -24.55 27.04 -6.00
CA LEU A 18 -25.37 26.57 -7.12
C LEU A 18 -26.87 26.66 -6.81
N PRO A 19 -27.72 27.04 -7.80
CA PRO A 19 -29.17 26.97 -7.64
C PRO A 19 -29.62 25.54 -7.27
N PRO A 20 -30.66 25.36 -6.43
CA PRO A 20 -31.06 24.04 -5.92
C PRO A 20 -31.25 22.98 -7.01
N VAL A 21 -31.90 23.35 -8.13
CA VAL A 21 -32.13 22.44 -9.26
C VAL A 21 -30.81 22.00 -9.91
N ARG A 22 -29.85 22.92 -10.06
CA ARG A 22 -28.53 22.60 -10.62
C ARG A 22 -27.70 21.77 -9.66
N LEU A 23 -27.78 22.04 -8.36
CA LEU A 23 -27.11 21.25 -7.33
C LEU A 23 -27.65 19.80 -7.31
N ALA A 24 -28.98 19.63 -7.32
CA ALA A 24 -29.60 18.31 -7.38
C ALA A 24 -29.17 17.53 -8.64
N SER A 25 -29.16 18.18 -9.81
CA SER A 25 -28.67 17.58 -11.05
C SER A 25 -27.20 17.16 -10.98
N LEU A 26 -26.34 17.96 -10.36
CA LEU A 26 -24.93 17.64 -10.18
C LEU A 26 -24.72 16.48 -9.21
N LEU A 27 -25.48 16.44 -8.11
CA LEU A 27 -25.42 15.36 -7.13
C LEU A 27 -25.90 14.04 -7.73
N GLY A 28 -26.98 14.05 -8.53
CA GLY A 28 -27.43 12.87 -9.27
C GLY A 28 -26.33 12.29 -10.16
N GLN A 29 -25.68 13.15 -10.95
CA GLN A 29 -24.56 12.72 -11.81
C GLN A 29 -23.35 12.21 -11.00
N ALA A 30 -23.09 12.76 -9.82
CA ALA A 30 -22.05 12.26 -8.94
C ALA A 30 -22.40 10.89 -8.35
N VAL A 31 -23.66 10.64 -7.99
CA VAL A 31 -24.16 9.32 -7.55
C VAL A 31 -24.02 8.29 -8.66
N ASP A 32 -24.49 8.62 -9.87
CA ASP A 32 -24.39 7.72 -11.03
C ASP A 32 -22.93 7.36 -11.34
N SER A 33 -22.03 8.35 -11.25
CA SER A 33 -20.60 8.13 -11.45
C SER A 33 -19.97 7.23 -10.38
N GLU A 34 -20.45 7.24 -9.14
CA GLU A 34 -19.96 6.32 -8.09
C GLU A 34 -20.57 4.92 -8.26
N ALA A 35 -21.83 4.83 -8.72
CA ALA A 35 -22.53 3.59 -9.01
C ALA A 35 -21.91 2.79 -10.18
N GLU A 36 -21.14 3.44 -11.07
CA GLU A 36 -20.32 2.75 -12.07
C GLU A 36 -19.28 1.77 -11.48
N GLY A 37 -19.05 1.78 -10.16
CA GLY A 37 -18.10 0.89 -9.53
C GLY A 37 -16.67 1.17 -9.99
N LYS A 38 -16.33 2.45 -10.16
CA LYS A 38 -14.97 2.92 -10.45
C LYS A 38 -14.58 3.97 -9.42
N TYR A 39 -13.52 3.72 -8.66
CA TYR A 39 -12.99 4.74 -7.76
C TYR A 39 -12.30 5.84 -8.55
N ARG A 40 -12.97 7.00 -8.67
CA ARG A 40 -12.42 8.18 -9.35
C ARG A 40 -11.74 9.10 -8.32
N HIS A 41 -10.41 9.08 -8.30
CA HIS A 41 -9.61 10.10 -7.61
C HIS A 41 -9.54 11.39 -8.45
N TRP A 42 -9.34 12.55 -7.81
CA TRP A 42 -9.20 13.84 -8.50
C TRP A 42 -8.23 13.80 -9.69
N ASP A 43 -7.07 13.17 -9.49
CA ASP A 43 -6.03 13.10 -10.51
C ASP A 43 -6.46 12.31 -11.76
N SER A 44 -7.45 11.42 -11.66
CA SER A 44 -8.10 10.80 -12.82
C SER A 44 -9.31 11.59 -13.30
N LEU A 45 -10.13 12.12 -12.39
CA LEU A 45 -11.38 12.81 -12.69
C LEU A 45 -11.16 14.05 -13.55
N ARG A 46 -10.11 14.82 -13.28
CA ARG A 46 -9.78 16.06 -14.02
C ARG A 46 -9.44 15.87 -15.50
N TYR A 47 -9.26 14.63 -15.94
CA TYR A 47 -9.02 14.28 -17.34
C TYR A 47 -10.24 13.66 -18.04
N LEU A 48 -11.33 13.44 -17.31
CA LEU A 48 -12.57 12.91 -17.87
C LEU A 48 -13.42 14.07 -18.40
N PRO A 49 -14.33 13.83 -19.36
CA PRO A 49 -15.34 14.82 -19.72
C PRO A 49 -16.20 15.11 -18.49
N ALA A 50 -16.25 16.38 -18.08
CA ALA A 50 -17.09 16.79 -16.97
C ALA A 50 -18.58 16.72 -17.39
N PRO A 51 -19.49 16.45 -16.43
CA PRO A 51 -20.92 16.72 -16.55
C PRO A 51 -21.23 18.01 -17.32
N ARG A 52 -22.14 17.95 -18.31
CA ARG A 52 -22.48 19.12 -19.13
C ARG A 52 -22.93 20.28 -18.24
N GLY A 53 -22.30 21.44 -18.45
CA GLY A 53 -22.60 22.66 -17.69
C GLY A 53 -21.92 22.77 -16.33
N PHE A 54 -21.09 21.80 -15.92
CA PHE A 54 -20.35 21.86 -14.66
C PHE A 54 -18.84 21.77 -14.88
N SER A 55 -18.10 22.42 -13.98
CA SER A 55 -16.64 22.29 -13.93
C SER A 55 -16.21 20.99 -13.24
N HIS A 56 -14.98 20.54 -13.47
CA HIS A 56 -14.39 19.41 -12.73
C HIS A 56 -14.33 19.66 -11.23
N GLU A 57 -14.16 20.91 -10.80
CA GLU A 57 -14.09 21.29 -9.39
C GLU A 57 -15.45 21.11 -8.71
N GLN A 58 -16.52 21.55 -9.38
CA GLN A 58 -17.90 21.32 -8.94
C GLN A 58 -18.21 19.82 -8.90
N TRP A 59 -17.84 19.08 -9.95
CA TRP A 59 -18.03 17.64 -9.98
C TRP A 59 -17.28 16.94 -8.84
N TRP A 60 -16.03 17.32 -8.59
CA TRP A 60 -15.24 16.78 -7.47
C TRP A 60 -15.85 17.13 -6.11
N GLY A 61 -16.32 18.37 -5.91
CA GLY A 61 -17.05 18.78 -4.72
C GLY A 61 -18.29 17.93 -4.47
N ALA A 62 -19.09 17.69 -5.52
CA ALA A 62 -20.26 16.82 -5.45
C ALA A 62 -19.89 15.36 -5.15
N THR A 63 -18.86 14.81 -5.79
CA THR A 63 -18.34 13.46 -5.48
C THR A 63 -17.90 13.35 -4.02
N LYS A 64 -17.22 14.36 -3.48
CA LYS A 64 -16.81 14.38 -2.07
C LYS A 64 -18.02 14.42 -1.13
N LEU A 65 -19.07 15.16 -1.49
CA LEU A 65 -20.31 15.22 -0.71
C LEU A 65 -21.05 13.89 -0.73
N VAL A 66 -21.18 13.26 -1.90
CA VAL A 66 -21.80 11.93 -2.05
C VAL A 66 -21.06 10.85 -1.24
N ARG A 67 -19.74 10.95 -1.12
CA ARG A 67 -18.93 10.01 -0.31
C ARG A 67 -19.04 10.26 1.20
N GLN A 68 -19.49 11.43 1.63
CA GLN A 68 -19.44 11.86 3.04
C GLN A 68 -20.21 10.92 4.00
N PRO A 69 -21.43 10.43 3.67
CA PRO A 69 -22.16 9.51 4.53
C PRO A 69 -21.45 8.17 4.75
N SER A 70 -20.63 7.73 3.78
CA SER A 70 -19.88 6.47 3.85
C SER A 70 -18.52 6.59 4.56
N LEU A 71 -18.13 7.79 5.00
CA LEU A 71 -16.86 8.02 5.67
C LEU A 71 -16.90 7.49 7.11
N LYS A 72 -16.09 6.47 7.37
CA LYS A 72 -15.78 5.94 8.69
C LYS A 72 -14.63 6.73 9.32
N SER A 73 -14.74 6.99 10.62
CA SER A 73 -13.65 7.56 11.40
C SER A 73 -12.60 6.48 11.69
N PHE A 74 -11.34 6.89 11.73
CA PHE A 74 -10.22 6.07 12.15
C PHE A 74 -9.62 6.69 13.42
N PRO A 75 -9.21 5.91 14.43
CA PRO A 75 -8.73 6.42 15.71
C PRO A 75 -7.29 6.98 15.64
N LEU A 76 -6.95 7.62 14.52
CA LEU A 76 -5.73 8.40 14.37
C LEU A 76 -6.11 9.85 14.04
N THR A 77 -5.25 10.76 14.46
CA THR A 77 -5.34 12.18 14.10
C THR A 77 -4.05 12.62 13.43
N ASP A 78 -4.16 13.62 12.56
CA ASP A 78 -2.98 14.27 12.01
C ASP A 78 -2.35 15.23 13.05
N ALA A 79 -1.23 15.86 12.68
CA ALA A 79 -0.51 16.78 13.55
C ALA A 79 -1.32 18.05 13.95
N ALA A 80 -2.42 18.33 13.24
CA ALA A 80 -3.35 19.42 13.54
C ALA A 80 -4.60 18.93 14.31
N GLY A 81 -4.62 17.67 14.74
CA GLY A 81 -5.73 17.07 15.47
C GLY A 81 -6.92 16.69 14.60
N GLN A 82 -6.80 16.74 13.26
CA GLN A 82 -7.89 16.35 12.38
C GLN A 82 -7.98 14.82 12.31
N PRO A 83 -9.18 14.23 12.49
CA PRO A 83 -9.34 12.79 12.45
C PRO A 83 -9.12 12.25 11.04
N PHE A 84 -8.41 11.13 10.93
CA PHE A 84 -8.36 10.38 9.69
C PHE A 84 -9.73 9.75 9.40
N ARG A 85 -10.17 9.84 8.15
CA ARG A 85 -11.44 9.27 7.68
C ARG A 85 -11.22 8.52 6.38
N TYR A 86 -11.94 7.43 6.21
CA TYR A 86 -11.88 6.62 4.99
C TYR A 86 -13.28 6.17 4.60
N ALA A 87 -13.49 5.89 3.31
CA ALA A 87 -14.73 5.30 2.81
C ALA A 87 -14.42 3.94 2.17
N VAL A 88 -15.27 2.96 2.44
CA VAL A 88 -15.26 1.69 1.71
C VAL A 88 -16.29 1.82 0.59
N THR A 89 -15.81 2.11 -0.62
CA THR A 89 -16.66 2.14 -1.82
C THR A 89 -17.01 0.72 -2.26
N GLU A 90 -18.05 0.55 -3.08
CA GLU A 90 -18.44 -0.74 -3.69
C GLU A 90 -17.26 -1.48 -4.33
N VAL A 91 -16.36 -0.75 -4.99
CA VAL A 91 -15.14 -1.32 -5.60
C VAL A 91 -14.22 -1.90 -4.55
N ILE A 92 -14.02 -1.17 -3.45
CA ILE A 92 -13.15 -1.61 -2.36
C ILE A 92 -13.79 -2.81 -1.67
N ALA A 93 -15.10 -2.77 -1.41
CA ALA A 93 -15.84 -3.89 -0.81
C ALA A 93 -15.73 -5.15 -1.68
N ARG A 94 -15.92 -5.04 -2.99
CA ARG A 94 -15.74 -6.16 -3.92
C ARG A 94 -14.30 -6.70 -3.91
N LEU A 95 -13.30 -5.83 -3.96
CA LEU A 95 -11.89 -6.25 -3.90
C LEU A 95 -11.55 -6.92 -2.57
N LEU A 96 -12.08 -6.41 -1.45
CA LEU A 96 -11.94 -7.05 -0.14
C LEU A 96 -12.58 -8.43 -0.15
N HIS A 97 -13.80 -8.57 -0.68
CA HIS A 97 -14.45 -9.87 -0.81
C HIS A 97 -13.67 -10.84 -1.70
N GLU A 98 -13.11 -10.39 -2.82
CA GLU A 98 -12.21 -11.20 -3.67
C GLU A 98 -10.96 -11.65 -2.92
N ILE A 99 -10.37 -10.75 -2.11
CA ILE A 99 -9.25 -11.09 -1.23
C ILE A 99 -9.71 -12.12 -0.20
N ASP A 100 -10.84 -11.92 0.47
CA ASP A 100 -11.37 -12.83 1.49
C ASP A 100 -11.69 -14.22 0.92
N LEU A 101 -12.21 -14.32 -0.31
CA LEU A 101 -12.40 -15.60 -0.99
C LEU A 101 -11.08 -16.27 -1.34
N GLY A 102 -10.10 -15.49 -1.80
CA GLY A 102 -8.74 -15.97 -2.07
C GLY A 102 -7.95 -16.28 -0.79
N ALA A 103 -8.38 -15.72 0.34
CA ALA A 103 -7.71 -15.80 1.63
C ALA A 103 -8.33 -16.84 2.59
N GLY A 104 -9.64 -17.02 2.49
CA GLY A 104 -10.44 -17.90 3.35
C GLY A 104 -10.33 -19.38 2.98
N GLY A 105 -9.96 -19.68 1.72
CA GLY A 105 -9.52 -21.01 1.31
C GLY A 105 -7.99 -21.06 1.27
N ASN A 106 -7.39 -21.89 2.12
CA ASN A 106 -5.96 -22.25 2.15
C ASN A 106 -5.05 -21.26 1.37
N ILE A 107 -4.78 -20.08 1.96
CA ILE A 107 -3.53 -19.34 1.66
C ILE A 107 -2.33 -20.22 2.07
N GLY A 108 -2.57 -21.16 2.99
CA GLY A 108 -1.77 -22.34 3.16
C GLY A 108 -1.81 -23.22 1.90
N MET A 109 -0.62 -23.60 1.46
CA MET A 109 -0.33 -24.70 0.55
C MET A 109 -1.50 -25.65 0.22
N PRO A 110 -1.71 -26.04 -1.05
CA PRO A 110 -2.71 -27.05 -1.37
C PRO A 110 -2.52 -28.30 -0.49
N ASP A 111 -3.55 -28.69 0.24
CA ASP A 111 -3.56 -29.97 0.96
C ASP A 111 -3.51 -31.09 -0.08
N PRO A 112 -2.49 -31.97 -0.11
CA PRO A 112 -1.57 -32.34 0.97
C PRO A 112 -0.10 -32.13 0.58
N ILE A 113 0.56 -31.16 1.18
CA ILE A 113 1.98 -31.32 1.50
C ILE A 113 2.03 -31.72 2.97
N ALA A 114 1.69 -32.98 3.22
CA ALA A 114 1.75 -33.60 4.55
C ALA A 114 3.18 -33.69 5.11
N ASN A 115 4.18 -33.36 4.27
CA ASN A 115 5.59 -33.43 4.58
C ASN A 115 6.12 -32.06 5.07
N PRO A 116 6.58 -31.96 6.34
CA PRO A 116 7.16 -30.74 6.90
C PRO A 116 8.35 -30.18 6.10
N GLN A 117 9.18 -31.03 5.51
CA GLN A 117 10.34 -30.63 4.72
C GLN A 117 9.94 -29.89 3.45
N THR A 118 8.94 -30.40 2.72
CA THR A 118 8.42 -29.74 1.52
C THR A 118 7.77 -28.40 1.89
N ARG A 119 7.08 -28.31 3.04
CA ARG A 119 6.54 -27.03 3.55
C ARG A 119 7.61 -25.99 3.82
N SER A 120 8.70 -26.39 4.47
CA SER A 120 9.85 -25.51 4.70
C SER A 120 10.47 -25.04 3.38
N GLN A 121 10.60 -25.90 2.39
CA GLN A 121 11.15 -25.51 1.07
C GLN A 121 10.27 -24.47 0.35
N TYR A 122 8.95 -24.64 0.37
CA TYR A 122 8.03 -23.67 -0.23
C TYR A 122 8.09 -22.32 0.49
N LEU A 123 8.10 -22.31 1.83
CA LEU A 123 8.23 -21.07 2.59
C LEU A 123 9.52 -20.33 2.24
N MET A 124 10.64 -21.05 2.20
CA MET A 124 11.94 -20.48 1.84
C MET A 124 11.96 -19.94 0.41
N HIS A 125 11.31 -20.64 -0.53
CA HIS A 125 11.15 -20.15 -1.89
C HIS A 125 10.34 -18.86 -1.95
N SER A 126 9.21 -18.79 -1.24
CA SER A 126 8.36 -17.59 -1.20
C SER A 126 9.10 -16.39 -0.58
N LEU A 127 9.81 -16.59 0.52
CA LEU A 127 10.63 -15.55 1.16
C LEU A 127 11.73 -15.06 0.22
N PHE A 128 12.39 -15.97 -0.49
CA PHE A 128 13.38 -15.60 -1.50
C PHE A 128 12.78 -14.74 -2.62
N GLN A 129 11.63 -15.16 -3.18
CA GLN A 129 10.96 -14.43 -4.26
C GLN A 129 10.55 -13.03 -3.80
N GLU A 130 10.02 -12.92 -2.59
CA GLU A 130 9.60 -11.66 -2.01
C GLU A 130 10.79 -10.72 -1.83
N ALA A 131 11.87 -11.20 -1.20
CA ALA A 131 13.06 -10.37 -0.92
C ALA A 131 13.68 -9.81 -2.21
N VAL A 132 13.74 -10.62 -3.27
CA VAL A 132 14.28 -10.16 -4.55
C VAL A 132 13.32 -9.17 -5.22
N THR A 133 12.03 -9.49 -5.25
CA THR A 133 11.04 -8.69 -5.98
C THR A 133 10.83 -7.33 -5.31
N SER A 134 10.70 -7.27 -3.98
CA SER A 134 10.56 -6.02 -3.23
C SER A 134 11.80 -5.13 -3.40
N SER A 135 13.00 -5.70 -3.24
CA SER A 135 14.25 -4.93 -3.40
C SER A 135 14.41 -4.41 -4.83
N GLN A 136 14.03 -5.18 -5.85
CA GLN A 136 14.08 -4.74 -7.25
C GLN A 136 13.11 -3.58 -7.52
N LEU A 137 11.90 -3.61 -6.92
CA LEU A 137 10.95 -2.48 -6.99
C LEU A 137 11.51 -1.22 -6.33
N GLU A 138 12.35 -1.37 -5.30
CA GLU A 138 13.07 -0.29 -4.61
C GLU A 138 14.36 0.13 -5.32
N GLY A 139 14.73 -0.52 -6.43
CA GLY A 139 15.87 -0.14 -7.28
C GLY A 139 17.12 -1.00 -7.13
N ALA A 140 17.05 -2.16 -6.46
CA ALA A 140 18.15 -3.11 -6.43
C ALA A 140 18.41 -3.68 -7.83
N ALA A 141 19.53 -3.27 -8.44
CA ALA A 141 19.98 -3.77 -9.74
C ALA A 141 20.73 -5.11 -9.62
N THR A 142 20.11 -6.09 -8.96
CA THR A 142 20.67 -7.45 -8.77
C THR A 142 19.80 -8.45 -9.49
N THR A 143 20.40 -9.37 -10.25
CA THR A 143 19.63 -10.42 -10.94
C THR A 143 19.18 -11.51 -9.96
N ARG A 144 18.12 -12.24 -10.33
CA ARG A 144 17.65 -13.39 -9.55
C ARG A 144 18.72 -14.48 -9.40
N ALA A 145 19.57 -14.67 -10.40
CA ALA A 145 20.64 -15.67 -10.37
C ALA A 145 21.72 -15.30 -9.35
N GLU A 146 22.17 -14.03 -9.35
CA GLU A 146 23.14 -13.51 -8.38
C GLU A 146 22.59 -13.55 -6.95
N ALA A 147 21.35 -13.12 -6.75
CA ALA A 147 20.69 -13.17 -5.45
C ALA A 147 20.57 -14.61 -4.92
N LYS A 148 20.20 -15.56 -5.79
CA LYS A 148 20.10 -16.99 -5.43
C LYS A 148 21.45 -17.57 -5.07
N GLU A 149 22.48 -17.25 -5.85
CA GLU A 149 23.84 -17.71 -5.56
C GLU A 149 24.32 -17.14 -4.22
N MET A 150 24.16 -15.83 -4.00
CA MET A 150 24.52 -15.16 -2.74
C MET A 150 23.87 -15.81 -1.52
N LEU A 151 22.55 -15.99 -1.54
CA LEU A 151 21.81 -16.55 -0.41
C LEU A 151 22.10 -18.04 -0.20
N ARG A 152 22.35 -18.80 -1.27
CA ARG A 152 22.66 -20.23 -1.17
C ARG A 152 24.10 -20.48 -0.69
N SER A 153 25.06 -19.69 -1.14
CA SER A 153 26.47 -19.83 -0.73
C SER A 153 26.76 -19.17 0.61
N GLY A 154 25.90 -18.25 1.07
CA GLY A 154 26.12 -17.47 2.28
C GLY A 154 27.26 -16.48 2.15
N ARG A 155 27.71 -16.18 0.92
CA ARG A 155 28.76 -15.18 0.70
C ARG A 155 28.25 -13.78 1.09
N PRO A 156 29.15 -12.86 1.48
CA PRO A 156 28.75 -11.48 1.74
C PRO A 156 28.21 -10.78 0.47
N PRO A 157 27.30 -9.79 0.64
CA PRO A 157 26.82 -8.98 -0.46
C PRO A 157 27.94 -8.08 -0.99
N ARG A 158 28.10 -8.04 -2.32
CA ARG A 158 29.11 -7.27 -3.04
C ARG A 158 28.60 -5.90 -3.49
N THR A 159 27.29 -5.76 -3.62
CA THR A 159 26.63 -4.53 -4.08
C THR A 159 25.59 -4.05 -3.08
N ARG A 160 25.19 -2.77 -3.17
CA ARG A 160 24.07 -2.22 -2.40
C ARG A 160 22.78 -3.01 -2.63
N GLY A 161 22.48 -3.37 -3.88
CA GLY A 161 21.29 -4.15 -4.23
C GLY A 161 21.29 -5.57 -3.65
N GLU A 162 22.45 -6.24 -3.66
CA GLU A 162 22.63 -7.52 -2.98
C GLU A 162 22.41 -7.39 -1.47
N ARG A 163 22.90 -6.32 -0.85
CA ARG A 163 22.68 -6.04 0.58
C ARG A 163 21.19 -5.80 0.89
N MET A 164 20.49 -5.01 0.08
CA MET A 164 19.04 -4.81 0.23
C MET A 164 18.28 -6.15 0.21
N ILE A 165 18.61 -7.03 -0.74
CA ILE A 165 17.99 -8.36 -0.85
C ILE A 165 18.29 -9.20 0.39
N LEU A 166 19.55 -9.23 0.84
CA LEU A 166 19.94 -9.99 2.03
C LEU A 166 19.22 -9.48 3.28
N ASN A 167 19.20 -8.16 3.49
CA ASN A 167 18.52 -7.52 4.61
C ASN A 167 17.03 -7.87 4.63
N ASN A 168 16.34 -7.73 3.50
CA ASN A 168 14.93 -8.09 3.37
C ASN A 168 14.67 -9.56 3.66
N TYR A 169 15.51 -10.45 3.12
CA TYR A 169 15.39 -11.89 3.34
C TYR A 169 15.54 -12.26 4.82
N LEU A 170 16.60 -11.76 5.47
CA LEU A 170 16.86 -12.02 6.90
C LEU A 170 15.77 -11.42 7.79
N THR A 171 15.30 -10.21 7.48
CA THR A 171 14.22 -9.56 8.22
C THR A 171 12.94 -10.39 8.16
N MET A 172 12.53 -10.87 6.98
CA MET A 172 11.34 -11.70 6.88
C MET A 172 11.47 -13.06 7.59
N GLN A 173 12.66 -13.66 7.58
CA GLN A 173 12.91 -14.86 8.39
C GLN A 173 12.71 -14.57 9.87
N ARG A 174 13.22 -13.43 10.36
CA ARG A 174 13.10 -13.02 11.76
C ARG A 174 11.68 -12.63 12.16
N ILE A 175 10.91 -12.02 11.26
CA ILE A 175 9.49 -11.68 11.50
C ILE A 175 8.67 -12.93 11.87
N ALA A 176 9.01 -14.10 11.31
CA ALA A 176 8.33 -15.35 11.67
C ALA A 176 8.45 -15.68 13.17
N GLU A 177 9.53 -15.24 13.82
CA GLU A 177 9.80 -15.43 15.24
C GLU A 177 9.04 -14.41 16.12
N TRP A 178 8.71 -13.24 15.57
CA TRP A 178 7.93 -12.19 16.24
C TRP A 178 6.43 -12.30 16.06
N LYS A 179 5.95 -13.36 15.42
CA LYS A 179 4.51 -13.53 15.09
C LYS A 179 3.58 -13.39 16.30
N GLN A 180 4.05 -13.74 17.50
CA GLN A 180 3.28 -13.65 18.74
C GLN A 180 3.59 -12.40 19.57
N SER A 181 4.55 -11.59 19.14
CA SER A 181 4.91 -10.34 19.82
C SER A 181 3.90 -9.25 19.50
N THR A 182 3.67 -8.35 20.45
CA THR A 182 2.90 -7.13 20.21
C THR A 182 3.63 -6.26 19.18
N LEU A 183 2.92 -5.77 18.17
CA LEU A 183 3.47 -4.80 17.24
C LEU A 183 3.48 -3.41 17.92
N ASP A 184 4.67 -2.98 18.33
CA ASP A 184 4.91 -1.67 18.91
C ASP A 184 5.98 -0.89 18.12
N GLU A 185 6.20 0.38 18.50
CA GLU A 185 7.17 1.25 17.84
C GLU A 185 8.59 0.66 17.86
N SER A 186 8.99 0.00 18.94
CA SER A 186 10.32 -0.58 19.08
C SER A 186 10.56 -1.70 18.07
N LEU A 187 9.55 -2.55 17.87
CA LEU A 187 9.60 -3.63 16.90
C LEU A 187 9.61 -3.09 15.46
N ILE A 188 8.86 -2.03 15.18
CA ILE A 188 8.88 -1.35 13.88
C ILE A 188 10.27 -0.76 13.59
N PHE A 189 10.90 -0.11 14.57
CA PHE A 189 12.24 0.45 14.40
C PHE A 189 13.31 -0.65 14.24
N GLU A 190 13.16 -1.77 14.93
CA GLU A 190 14.04 -2.92 14.75
C GLU A 190 13.93 -3.49 13.32
N MET A 191 12.71 -3.67 12.81
CA MET A 191 12.48 -4.07 11.42
C MET A 191 13.10 -3.07 10.44
N HIS A 192 12.89 -1.77 10.67
CA HIS A 192 13.45 -0.71 9.83
C HIS A 192 14.97 -0.79 9.78
N ARG A 193 15.62 -0.88 10.95
CA ARG A 193 17.08 -0.99 11.08
C ARG A 193 17.61 -2.20 10.31
N MET A 194 16.99 -3.37 10.48
CA MET A 194 17.41 -4.59 9.79
C MET A 194 17.31 -4.47 8.27
N VAL A 195 16.22 -3.85 7.77
CA VAL A 195 16.04 -3.66 6.32
C VAL A 195 17.03 -2.63 5.76
N THR A 196 17.30 -1.55 6.48
CA THR A 196 18.10 -0.42 5.97
C THR A 196 19.60 -0.56 6.22
N GLU A 197 20.04 -1.50 7.05
CA GLU A 197 21.44 -1.65 7.47
C GLU A 197 22.44 -1.61 6.30
N GLY A 198 23.29 -0.58 6.28
CA GLY A 198 24.33 -0.40 5.25
C GLY A 198 23.81 -0.13 3.83
N THR A 199 22.53 0.23 3.66
CA THR A 199 21.90 0.49 2.36
C THR A 199 21.55 1.97 2.14
N LEU A 200 21.75 2.83 3.13
CA LEU A 200 21.43 4.26 3.06
C LEU A 200 22.69 5.06 2.70
N ASP A 201 22.54 6.04 1.80
CA ASP A 201 23.64 6.90 1.32
C ASP A 201 24.09 7.93 2.38
N GLN A 202 23.23 8.18 3.36
CA GLN A 202 23.51 8.98 4.55
C GLN A 202 23.28 8.09 5.77
N PRO A 203 24.01 8.29 6.89
CA PRO A 203 23.72 7.61 8.14
C PRO A 203 22.24 7.76 8.46
N ASP A 204 21.57 6.66 8.80
CA ASP A 204 20.14 6.69 9.12
C ASP A 204 19.92 7.64 10.30
N PRO A 205 19.21 8.77 10.14
CA PRO A 205 18.86 9.62 11.27
C PRO A 205 18.02 8.85 12.31
N GLN A 206 17.46 7.71 11.91
CA GLN A 206 16.63 6.84 12.74
C GLN A 206 17.41 5.69 13.39
N ALA A 207 18.68 5.44 13.03
CA ALA A 207 19.53 4.49 13.77
C ALA A 207 19.84 4.97 15.20
N ASP A 208 19.63 6.27 15.47
CA ASP A 208 19.92 6.93 16.74
C ASP A 208 18.72 6.93 17.73
N PHE A 209 17.59 6.27 17.41
CA PHE A 209 16.39 6.19 18.27
C PHE A 209 16.53 5.25 19.48
N ALA A 210 17.76 4.92 19.89
CA ALA A 210 18.02 4.15 21.11
C ALA A 210 17.84 5.01 22.39
N ALA A 211 16.61 5.48 22.66
CA ALA A 211 16.09 5.81 24.00
C ALA A 211 14.63 6.33 23.93
N PRO A 212 13.71 5.91 24.81
CA PRO A 212 12.29 6.26 24.76
C PRO A 212 11.95 7.69 25.26
N THR A 213 12.89 8.64 25.28
CA THR A 213 12.74 9.90 26.04
C THR A 213 12.57 11.19 25.26
N LYS A 214 12.28 11.18 23.96
CA LYS A 214 11.90 12.42 23.26
C LYS A 214 10.65 12.25 22.43
N LYS A 215 9.63 13.08 22.75
CA LYS A 215 8.48 13.40 21.89
C LYS A 215 9.00 13.79 20.50
N SER A 216 9.13 12.79 19.64
CA SER A 216 9.68 12.97 18.31
C SER A 216 8.53 13.04 17.34
N ARG A 217 8.30 14.24 16.79
CA ARG A 217 7.29 14.49 15.77
C ARG A 217 7.65 13.69 14.52
N PHE A 218 6.89 12.64 14.25
CA PHE A 218 7.08 11.82 13.08
C PHE A 218 6.66 12.60 11.83
N ARG A 219 7.61 12.84 10.92
CA ARG A 219 7.34 13.22 9.54
C ARG A 219 7.57 11.99 8.68
N MET A 220 6.66 11.02 8.78
CA MET A 220 6.62 9.92 7.82
C MET A 220 6.31 10.54 6.46
N GLN A 221 7.34 10.78 5.64
CA GLN A 221 7.13 10.74 4.19
C GLN A 221 6.87 9.29 3.83
N LEU A 222 5.69 8.82 4.23
CA LEU A 222 5.19 7.50 3.93
C LEU A 222 5.28 7.34 2.42
N ALA A 223 5.91 6.24 1.99
CA ALA A 223 5.92 5.78 0.62
C ALA A 223 4.50 5.33 0.16
N ALA A 224 3.48 6.13 0.44
CA ALA A 224 2.19 6.15 -0.26
C ALA A 224 2.33 6.61 -1.73
N LYS A 225 3.56 6.66 -2.26
CA LYS A 225 3.90 7.01 -3.65
C LYS A 225 3.67 5.87 -4.66
N TYR A 226 3.25 4.69 -4.22
CA TYR A 226 3.13 3.51 -5.09
C TYR A 226 1.72 2.90 -5.16
N PHE A 227 0.68 3.73 -5.09
CA PHE A 227 -0.69 3.23 -5.24
C PHE A 227 -1.43 3.83 -6.45
N ILE A 228 -1.90 2.90 -7.30
CA ILE A 228 -2.93 2.99 -8.37
C ILE A 228 -2.41 3.11 -9.82
N ARG A 229 -2.25 1.96 -10.50
CA ARG A 229 -3.11 1.42 -11.59
C ARG A 229 -2.49 0.13 -12.14
N PRO A 230 -3.15 -1.05 -12.08
CA PRO A 230 -2.86 -2.12 -13.02
C PRO A 230 -3.75 -1.94 -14.25
N ARG A 231 -3.12 -1.83 -15.43
CA ARG A 231 -3.79 -2.06 -16.71
C ARG A 231 -4.06 -3.56 -16.79
N LEU A 232 -5.16 -4.01 -16.19
CA LEU A 232 -5.59 -5.41 -16.24
C LEU A 232 -5.85 -5.79 -17.71
N ARG A 233 -4.88 -6.43 -18.36
CA ARG A 233 -5.13 -7.19 -19.59
C ARG A 233 -5.93 -8.44 -19.22
N ARG A 234 -6.85 -8.80 -20.11
CA ARG A 234 -8.05 -9.61 -19.89
C ARG A 234 -7.89 -11.04 -19.34
N ASN A 235 -6.69 -11.56 -19.06
CA ASN A 235 -6.51 -12.95 -18.64
C ASN A 235 -5.43 -13.09 -17.56
N CYS A 236 -5.76 -13.00 -16.26
CA CYS A 236 -4.83 -13.38 -15.19
C CYS A 236 -5.57 -13.82 -13.92
N ARG A 237 -5.87 -15.12 -13.80
CA ARG A 237 -6.16 -15.76 -12.50
C ARG A 237 -4.89 -15.95 -11.64
N SER A 238 -3.70 -15.79 -12.21
CA SER A 238 -2.42 -15.91 -11.49
C SER A 238 -1.93 -14.59 -10.86
N ALA A 239 -2.22 -13.43 -11.45
CA ALA A 239 -1.68 -12.15 -10.99
C ALA A 239 -2.29 -11.62 -9.67
N LEU A 240 -3.48 -12.07 -9.29
CA LEU A 240 -4.08 -11.74 -7.99
C LEU A 240 -3.42 -12.49 -6.82
N ARG A 241 -2.87 -13.68 -7.09
CA ARG A 241 -2.26 -14.54 -6.06
C ARG A 241 -0.94 -13.96 -5.55
N ASP A 242 -0.16 -13.36 -6.46
CA ASP A 242 1.08 -12.66 -6.11
C ASP A 242 0.80 -11.32 -5.40
N TYR A 243 -0.31 -10.66 -5.72
CA TYR A 243 -0.62 -9.31 -5.23
C TYR A 243 -1.09 -9.24 -3.76
N VAL A 244 -1.70 -10.31 -3.23
CA VAL A 244 -2.19 -10.35 -1.83
C VAL A 244 -1.05 -10.63 -0.85
N ILE A 245 -0.07 -11.45 -1.25
CA ILE A 245 1.12 -11.77 -0.42
C ILE A 245 2.04 -10.55 -0.31
N LEU A 246 2.24 -9.81 -1.41
CA LEU A 246 3.03 -8.58 -1.48
C LEU A 246 2.48 -7.39 -0.66
N ARG A 247 1.22 -7.44 -0.20
CA ARG A 247 0.61 -6.30 0.52
C ARG A 247 0.59 -6.41 2.04
N MET A 248 0.68 -7.61 2.61
CA MET A 248 0.70 -7.73 4.07
C MET A 248 2.05 -7.34 4.68
N ALA A 249 3.15 -7.45 3.92
CA ALA A 249 4.46 -6.95 4.36
C ALA A 249 4.54 -5.41 4.40
N ALA A 250 3.73 -4.70 3.61
CA ALA A 250 3.68 -3.24 3.59
C ALA A 250 2.67 -2.63 4.59
N TYR A 251 1.86 -3.46 5.27
CA TYR A 251 0.81 -3.01 6.20
C TYR A 251 1.20 -3.09 7.68
N ALA A 252 2.46 -3.40 7.98
CA ALA A 252 3.06 -3.32 9.31
C ALA A 252 3.84 -2.01 9.54
N MET A 253 3.57 -0.96 8.75
CA MET A 253 4.12 0.41 8.91
C MET A 253 3.01 1.45 8.87
#